data_AF-X1KMC4-F1
#
_entry.id   AF-X1KMC4-F1
#
_cell.length_a   1.000
_cell.length_b   1.000
_cell.length_c   1.000
_cell.angle_alpha   90.00
_cell.angle_beta   90.00
_cell.angle_gamma   90.00
#
_symmetry.space_group_name_H-M   'P 1'
#
loop_
_entity.id
_entity.type
_entity.pdbx_description
1 polymer ?
#
loop_
_entity_poly.entity_id
_entity_poly.type
_entity_poly.pdbx_seq_one_letter_code
_entity_poly.pdbx_strand_id
1 'polypeptide(L)'
;RIRPSQKFSLTDKEILTLTDWACKIEEHYKFPQDIEWAKDGKSNKLFIVQSRPETVHAVKIKKVYEQYRIDSKNKEPILTGIAIGSKIGRGRVRVISDVSKIKNFKEGEVLVTKMTDPDWVPIMRLASAIITDEGGKTCHSAIISREFGIPCIVGTEKATKILKTGQEVTVDCTKGRIFLGKIPFKIRKYNLKKIPKLPVSISLNLGAPELAFKNSFLIINILSCFSS
;
A
#
# COMPACT_ATOMS: atom_id res chain seq x y z
N ARG A 1 -36.11 -18.38 5.00
CA ARG A 1 -37.02 -17.60 4.10
C ARG A 1 -36.84 -16.11 4.42
N ILE A 2 -35.85 -15.45 3.82
CA ILE A 2 -35.57 -14.02 4.06
C ILE A 2 -36.49 -13.22 3.14
N ARG A 3 -37.35 -12.37 3.70
CA ARG A 3 -38.21 -11.46 2.94
C ARG A 3 -37.34 -10.32 2.39
N PRO A 4 -37.39 -9.99 1.09
CA PRO A 4 -36.72 -8.80 0.57
C PRO A 4 -37.44 -7.55 1.11
N SER A 5 -36.73 -6.74 1.90
CA SER A 5 -37.21 -5.42 2.33
C SER A 5 -37.19 -4.46 1.15
N GLN A 6 -38.36 -4.07 0.65
CA GLN A 6 -38.53 -3.02 -0.37
C GLN A 6 -38.48 -1.59 0.23
N LYS A 7 -37.96 -1.41 1.45
CA LYS A 7 -37.78 -0.07 2.06
C LYS A 7 -36.29 0.23 2.25
N PHE A 8 -35.86 1.34 1.68
CA PHE A 8 -34.55 1.93 1.97
C PHE A 8 -34.47 2.26 3.47
N SER A 9 -33.32 2.02 4.09
CA SER A 9 -33.08 2.28 5.52
C SER A 9 -32.99 3.77 5.87
N LEU A 10 -32.97 4.63 4.84
CA LEU A 10 -32.86 6.08 4.95
C LEU A 10 -34.00 6.76 4.18
N THR A 11 -34.41 7.91 4.69
CA THR A 11 -35.30 8.86 4.03
C THR A 11 -34.50 9.85 3.18
N ASP A 12 -35.12 10.47 2.17
CA ASP A 12 -34.46 11.47 1.32
C ASP A 12 -33.85 12.62 2.13
N LYS A 13 -34.52 13.03 3.22
CA LYS A 13 -34.03 14.08 4.13
C LYS A 13 -32.74 13.67 4.84
N GLU A 14 -32.62 12.40 5.21
CA GLU A 14 -31.41 11.86 5.85
C GLU A 14 -30.27 11.74 4.84
N ILE A 15 -30.56 11.38 3.59
CA ILE A 15 -29.59 11.36 2.50
C ILE A 15 -29.02 12.77 2.29
N LEU A 16 -29.88 13.78 2.15
CA LEU A 16 -29.43 15.17 1.96
C LEU A 16 -28.59 15.67 3.14
N THR A 17 -28.94 15.27 4.36
CA THR A 17 -28.17 15.62 5.57
C THR A 17 -26.77 15.00 5.53
N LEU A 18 -26.67 13.71 5.18
CA LEU A 18 -25.38 13.03 5.05
C LEU A 18 -24.54 13.62 3.91
N THR A 19 -25.17 14.00 2.78
CA THR A 19 -24.47 14.66 1.67
C THR A 19 -23.89 16.02 2.08
N ASP A 20 -24.66 16.87 2.77
CA ASP A 20 -24.18 18.16 3.28
C ASP A 20 -22.99 17.97 4.24
N TRP A 21 -23.06 16.99 5.13
CA TRP A 21 -21.95 16.67 6.04
C TRP A 21 -20.72 16.16 5.29
N ALA A 22 -20.89 15.30 4.30
CA ALA A 22 -19.79 14.81 3.47
C ALA A 22 -19.07 15.96 2.74
N CYS A 23 -19.82 16.88 2.14
CA CYS A 23 -19.25 18.07 1.49
C CYS A 23 -18.47 18.96 2.48
N LYS A 24 -19.01 19.21 3.67
CA LYS A 24 -18.33 20.00 4.71
C LYS A 24 -17.05 19.33 5.22
N ILE A 25 -17.08 18.01 5.39
CA ILE A 25 -15.93 17.22 5.83
C ILE A 25 -14.82 17.26 4.76
N GLU A 26 -15.16 17.05 3.48
CA GLU A 26 -14.21 17.17 2.37
C GLU A 26 -13.65 18.59 2.25
N GLU A 27 -14.49 19.62 2.37
CA GLU A 27 -14.05 21.01 2.34
C GLU A 27 -13.10 21.34 3.51
N HIS A 28 -13.35 20.79 4.69
CA HIS A 28 -12.50 20.99 5.87
C HIS A 28 -11.12 20.36 5.68
N TYR A 29 -11.07 19.10 5.25
CA TYR A 29 -9.81 18.36 5.11
C TYR A 29 -9.09 18.57 3.78
N LYS A 30 -9.73 19.21 2.78
CA LYS A 30 -9.19 19.51 1.44
C LYS A 30 -8.79 18.28 0.61
N PHE A 31 -9.16 17.08 1.05
CA PHE A 31 -8.94 15.81 0.36
C PHE A 31 -10.13 14.88 0.63
N PRO A 32 -10.45 13.95 -0.30
CA PRO A 32 -11.55 13.00 -0.12
C PRO A 32 -11.44 12.24 1.21
N GLN A 33 -12.58 12.07 1.89
CA GLN A 33 -12.65 11.38 3.18
C GLN A 33 -13.57 10.16 3.07
N ASP A 34 -13.14 9.05 3.67
CA ASP A 34 -13.97 7.92 4.03
C ASP A 34 -14.68 8.24 5.35
N ILE A 35 -16.01 8.22 5.35
CA ILE A 35 -16.87 8.70 6.44
C ILE A 35 -17.76 7.56 6.92
N GLU A 36 -17.68 7.23 8.20
CA GLU A 36 -18.57 6.30 8.87
C GLU A 36 -19.64 7.09 9.65
N TRP A 37 -20.89 6.64 9.55
CA TRP A 37 -22.03 7.28 10.21
C TRP A 37 -22.94 6.24 10.87
N ALA A 38 -23.70 6.69 11.86
CA ALA A 38 -24.66 5.87 12.60
C ALA A 38 -26.00 6.59 12.74
N LYS A 39 -27.08 5.81 12.77
CA LYS A 39 -28.44 6.29 13.11
C LYS A 39 -28.86 5.68 14.43
N ASP A 40 -29.16 6.51 15.42
CA ASP A 40 -29.68 6.02 16.69
C ASP A 40 -31.12 5.50 16.52
N GLY A 41 -31.36 4.23 16.85
CA GLY A 41 -32.68 3.60 16.75
C GLY A 41 -33.73 4.13 17.73
N LYS A 42 -33.33 4.85 18.79
CA LYS A 42 -34.26 5.45 19.76
C LYS A 42 -34.63 6.88 19.37
N SER A 43 -33.63 7.72 19.11
CA SER A 43 -33.86 9.14 18.77
C SER A 43 -34.01 9.41 17.28
N ASN A 44 -33.75 8.44 16.40
CA ASN A 44 -33.70 8.59 14.94
C ASN A 44 -32.73 9.68 14.45
N LYS A 45 -31.74 10.05 15.28
CA LYS A 45 -30.72 11.04 14.91
C LYS A 45 -29.55 10.38 14.20
N LEU A 46 -29.00 11.10 13.21
CA LEU A 46 -27.78 10.72 12.50
C LEU A 46 -26.55 11.31 13.21
N PHE A 47 -25.44 10.58 13.14
CA PHE A 47 -24.15 10.97 13.70
C PHE A 47 -23.03 10.55 12.75
N ILE A 48 -22.00 11.38 12.62
CA ILE A 48 -20.70 10.98 12.06
C ILE A 48 -19.89 10.36 13.20
N VAL A 49 -19.42 9.13 13.03
CA VAL A 49 -18.64 8.41 14.04
C VAL A 49 -17.16 8.38 13.72
N GLN A 50 -16.79 8.45 12.44
CA GLN A 50 -15.40 8.50 12.00
C GLN A 50 -15.28 9.24 10.66
N SER A 51 -14.22 10.02 10.49
CA SER A 51 -13.75 10.49 9.19
C SER A 51 -12.25 10.25 9.08
N ARG A 52 -11.82 9.65 7.98
CA ARG A 52 -10.40 9.46 7.69
C ARG A 52 -10.12 9.78 6.22
N PRO A 53 -8.92 10.25 5.85
CA PRO A 53 -8.57 10.44 4.46
C PRO A 53 -8.82 9.17 3.65
N GLU A 54 -9.46 9.29 2.50
CA GLU A 54 -9.65 8.18 1.58
C GLU A 54 -8.28 7.80 0.98
N THR A 55 -7.58 6.87 1.62
CA THR A 55 -6.23 6.44 1.20
C THR A 55 -6.27 5.33 0.13
N VAL A 56 -7.45 4.85 -0.25
CA VAL A 56 -7.60 3.66 -1.12
C VAL A 56 -7.78 4.02 -2.60
N HIS A 57 -8.31 5.20 -2.95
CA HIS A 57 -8.54 5.59 -4.36
C HIS A 57 -7.62 6.71 -4.86
N ALA A 58 -6.83 7.33 -3.98
CA ALA A 58 -5.73 8.22 -4.37
C ALA A 58 -4.49 7.47 -4.91
N VAL A 59 -4.54 6.13 -5.05
CA VAL A 59 -3.66 5.43 -5.98
C VAL A 59 -4.14 5.79 -7.38
N LYS A 60 -3.67 6.95 -7.88
CA LYS A 60 -3.59 7.28 -9.30
C LYS A 60 -3.51 5.98 -10.06
N ILE A 61 -4.56 5.61 -10.79
CA ILE A 61 -4.55 4.48 -11.72
C ILE A 61 -3.26 4.62 -12.50
N LYS A 62 -2.24 3.83 -12.12
CA LYS A 62 -0.92 3.94 -12.70
C LYS A 62 -1.09 3.33 -14.08
N LYS A 63 -1.40 4.20 -15.05
CA LYS A 63 -1.41 3.94 -16.50
C LYS A 63 -0.05 3.45 -17.01
N VAL A 64 0.93 3.32 -16.12
CA VAL A 64 2.27 2.85 -16.36
C VAL A 64 2.53 1.70 -15.40
N TYR A 65 2.66 0.48 -15.94
CA TYR A 65 3.17 -0.66 -15.21
C TYR A 65 4.71 -0.62 -15.20
N GLU A 66 5.31 -0.71 -14.01
CA GLU A 66 6.76 -0.64 -13.83
C GLU A 66 7.30 -2.04 -13.48
N GLN A 67 8.18 -2.57 -14.33
CA GLN A 67 8.89 -3.82 -14.08
C GLN A 67 10.34 -3.52 -13.74
N TYR A 68 10.76 -3.92 -12.54
CA TYR A 68 12.12 -3.78 -12.05
C TYR A 68 12.91 -5.05 -12.36
N ARG A 69 14.13 -4.89 -12.87
CA ARG A 69 15.10 -5.98 -13.07
C ARG A 69 16.44 -5.60 -12.48
N ILE A 70 16.87 -6.31 -11.45
CA ILE A 70 18.19 -6.14 -10.86
C ILE A 70 19.24 -6.88 -11.68
N ASP A 71 20.40 -6.25 -11.84
CA ASP A 71 21.60 -6.88 -12.41
C ASP A 71 22.60 -7.11 -11.27
N SER A 72 22.43 -8.23 -10.58
CA SER A 72 23.24 -8.57 -9.41
C SER A 72 24.62 -9.12 -9.75
N LYS A 73 24.94 -9.43 -11.02
CA LYS A 73 26.22 -10.00 -11.48
C LYS A 73 26.80 -11.08 -10.53
N ASN A 74 25.96 -12.05 -10.13
CA ASN A 74 26.30 -13.12 -9.17
C ASN A 74 26.72 -12.68 -7.75
N LYS A 75 26.40 -11.45 -7.34
CA LYS A 75 26.47 -11.08 -5.92
C LYS A 75 25.38 -11.83 -5.14
N GLU A 76 25.79 -12.43 -4.03
CA GLU A 76 24.88 -13.06 -3.08
C GLU A 76 24.18 -12.00 -2.22
N PRO A 77 22.89 -12.20 -1.87
CA PRO A 77 22.22 -11.34 -0.93
C PRO A 77 22.79 -11.55 0.47
N ILE A 78 22.99 -10.44 1.20
CA ILE A 78 23.44 -10.48 2.60
C ILE A 78 22.30 -10.88 3.55
N LEU A 79 21.06 -10.61 3.15
CA LEU A 79 19.85 -10.89 3.89
C LEU A 79 18.70 -11.18 2.92
N THR A 80 17.74 -11.96 3.39
CA THR A 80 16.48 -12.21 2.70
C THR A 80 15.32 -11.97 3.68
N GLY A 81 14.13 -11.76 3.13
CA GLY A 81 12.92 -11.57 3.93
C GLY A 81 11.67 -11.53 3.05
N ILE A 82 10.54 -11.19 3.66
CA ILE A 82 9.25 -11.13 3.00
C ILE A 82 9.15 -9.80 2.23
N ALA A 83 9.17 -9.88 0.90
CA ALA A 83 9.01 -8.71 0.06
C ALA A 83 7.59 -8.16 0.05
N ILE A 84 7.49 -6.84 0.13
CA ILE A 84 6.26 -6.06 -0.03
C ILE A 84 6.36 -5.27 -1.33
N GLY A 85 5.52 -5.63 -2.31
CA GLY A 85 5.58 -5.06 -3.66
C GLY A 85 6.74 -5.62 -4.47
N SER A 86 7.08 -4.95 -5.58
CA SER A 86 8.08 -5.42 -6.56
C SER A 86 9.10 -4.34 -6.93
N LYS A 87 9.12 -3.22 -6.22
CA LYS A 87 10.06 -2.12 -6.47
C LYS A 87 11.45 -2.45 -5.92
N ILE A 88 12.43 -1.68 -6.36
CA ILE A 88 13.80 -1.73 -5.83
C ILE A 88 14.15 -0.36 -5.26
N GLY A 89 14.60 -0.35 -4.01
CA GLY A 89 15.12 0.84 -3.34
C GLY A 89 16.63 0.73 -3.12
N ARG A 90 17.30 1.87 -2.97
CA ARG A 90 18.72 1.93 -2.62
C ARG A 90 19.01 3.17 -1.79
N GLY A 91 19.95 3.06 -0.86
CA GLY A 91 20.34 4.20 -0.05
C GLY A 91 21.34 3.81 1.03
N ARG A 92 21.74 4.81 1.83
CA ARG A 92 22.52 4.58 3.05
C ARG A 92 21.59 4.05 4.12
N VAL A 93 22.01 2.99 4.79
CA VAL A 93 21.31 2.40 5.94
C VAL A 93 21.29 3.39 7.08
N ARG A 94 20.13 3.51 7.72
CA ARG A 94 19.95 4.15 9.02
C ARG A 94 19.27 3.15 9.93
N VAL A 95 20.06 2.54 10.81
CA VAL A 95 19.52 1.65 11.85
C VAL A 95 19.01 2.52 13.00
N ILE A 96 17.72 2.41 13.29
CA ILE A 96 17.06 3.14 14.37
C ILE A 96 16.38 2.10 15.25
N SER A 97 16.83 1.99 16.49
CA SER A 97 16.26 1.04 17.47
C SER A 97 15.05 1.62 18.22
N ASP A 98 14.90 2.95 18.22
CA ASP A 98 13.97 3.67 19.06
C ASP A 98 13.46 4.93 18.35
N VAL A 99 12.16 5.20 18.45
CA VAL A 99 11.48 6.30 17.76
C VAL A 99 12.00 7.68 18.17
N SER A 100 12.54 7.85 19.38
CA SER A 100 13.17 9.10 19.82
C SER A 100 14.31 9.57 18.90
N LYS A 101 14.91 8.64 18.15
CA LYS A 101 16.05 8.89 17.26
C LYS A 101 15.64 9.13 15.81
N ILE A 102 14.34 9.17 15.47
CA ILE A 102 13.87 9.40 14.09
C ILE A 102 14.34 10.74 13.51
N LYS A 103 14.62 11.74 14.34
CA LYS A 103 15.15 13.05 13.91
C LYS A 103 16.50 12.95 13.17
N ASN A 104 17.23 11.86 13.38
CA ASN A 104 18.52 11.62 12.72
C ASN A 104 18.38 10.96 11.34
N PHE A 105 17.16 10.59 10.95
CA PHE A 105 16.87 10.00 9.64
C PHE A 105 16.92 11.06 8.54
N LYS A 106 17.57 10.74 7.43
CA LYS A 106 17.65 11.64 6.27
C LYS A 106 16.84 11.10 5.11
N GLU A 107 16.31 12.00 4.30
CA GLU A 107 15.58 11.64 3.09
C GLU A 107 16.44 10.80 2.14
N GLY A 108 15.85 9.75 1.57
CA GLY A 108 16.52 8.80 0.70
C GLY A 108 17.34 7.72 1.42
N GLU A 109 17.44 7.74 2.76
CA GLU A 109 18.04 6.64 3.52
C GLU A 109 17.17 5.37 3.50
N VAL A 110 17.79 4.23 3.78
CA VAL A 110 17.12 2.94 4.00
C VAL A 110 16.88 2.80 5.49
N LEU A 111 15.62 2.81 5.91
CA LEU A 111 15.23 2.60 7.29
C LEU A 111 15.41 1.13 7.66
N VAL A 112 16.14 0.88 8.74
CA VAL A 112 16.28 -0.45 9.33
C VAL A 112 15.87 -0.37 10.80
N THR A 113 14.88 -1.16 11.20
CA THR A 113 14.39 -1.22 12.59
C THR A 113 13.86 -2.61 12.91
N LYS A 114 13.55 -2.87 14.18
CA LYS A 114 12.98 -4.14 14.61
C LYS A 114 11.52 -4.27 14.18
N MET A 115 10.70 -3.28 14.54
CA MET A 115 9.31 -3.12 14.11
C MET A 115 8.99 -1.64 13.92
N THR A 116 7.81 -1.35 13.37
CA THR A 116 7.28 0.02 13.24
C THR A 116 5.88 0.10 13.83
N ASP A 117 5.54 1.27 14.35
CA ASP A 117 4.21 1.70 14.78
C ASP A 117 3.86 3.05 14.10
N PRO A 118 2.69 3.65 14.35
CA PRO A 118 2.28 4.90 13.70
C PRO A 118 3.25 6.07 13.85
N ASP A 119 4.07 6.12 14.91
CA ASP A 119 5.01 7.23 15.15
C ASP A 119 6.17 7.24 14.15
N TRP A 120 6.39 6.13 13.42
CA TRP A 120 7.42 6.01 12.38
C TRP A 120 6.99 6.58 11.03
N VAL A 121 5.69 6.79 10.82
CA VAL A 121 5.10 7.22 9.53
C VAL A 121 5.80 8.45 8.93
N PRO A 122 6.15 9.51 9.70
CA PRO A 122 6.82 10.69 9.14
C PRO A 122 8.13 10.35 8.40
N ILE A 123 8.97 9.48 8.97
CA ILE A 123 10.25 9.12 8.35
C ILE A 123 10.12 8.01 7.32
N MET A 124 9.12 7.14 7.44
CA MET A 124 8.84 6.11 6.43
C MET A 124 8.59 6.75 5.05
N ARG A 125 7.85 7.87 5.01
CA ARG A 125 7.60 8.62 3.76
C ARG A 125 8.86 9.16 3.09
N LEU A 126 9.93 9.37 3.87
CA LEU A 126 11.22 9.87 3.39
C LEU A 126 12.17 8.74 2.97
N ALA A 127 11.85 7.49 3.33
CA ALA A 127 12.74 6.36 3.13
C ALA A 127 12.77 5.90 1.66
N SER A 128 13.97 5.59 1.16
CA SER A 128 14.13 4.95 -0.15
C SER A 128 13.78 3.46 -0.13
N ALA A 129 13.89 2.83 1.04
CA ALA A 129 13.38 1.50 1.36
C ALA A 129 13.25 1.30 2.87
N ILE A 130 12.47 0.30 3.27
CA ILE A 130 12.26 -0.07 4.68
C ILE A 130 12.61 -1.55 4.87
N ILE A 131 13.38 -1.85 5.90
CA ILE A 131 13.74 -3.21 6.31
C ILE A 131 13.34 -3.38 7.77
N THR A 132 12.54 -4.41 8.08
CA THR A 132 12.20 -4.76 9.46
C THR A 132 12.57 -6.19 9.82
N ASP A 133 13.09 -6.40 11.03
CA ASP A 133 13.38 -7.76 11.53
C ASP A 133 12.13 -8.57 11.77
N GLU A 134 11.08 -7.93 12.26
CA GLU A 134 9.81 -8.57 12.57
C GLU A 134 8.72 -8.14 11.60
N GLY A 135 7.64 -8.93 11.59
CA GLY A 135 6.44 -8.66 10.81
C GLY A 135 6.25 -9.57 9.61
N GLY A 136 4.99 -9.71 9.20
CA GLY A 136 4.57 -10.46 8.03
C GLY A 136 3.93 -9.57 6.97
N LYS A 137 3.30 -10.17 5.95
CA LYS A 137 2.67 -9.42 4.84
C LYS A 137 1.57 -8.44 5.27
N THR A 138 1.08 -8.54 6.51
CA THR A 138 -0.03 -7.77 7.09
C THR A 138 0.40 -6.85 8.23
N CYS A 139 1.70 -6.76 8.56
CA CYS A 139 2.15 -5.87 9.63
C CYS A 139 2.07 -4.39 9.24
N HIS A 140 2.23 -3.51 10.23
CA HIS A 140 2.21 -2.06 10.04
C HIS A 140 3.14 -1.59 8.90
N SER A 141 4.42 -1.98 8.92
CA SER A 141 5.38 -1.62 7.87
C SER A 141 4.94 -2.09 6.48
N ALA A 142 4.33 -3.28 6.38
CA ALA A 142 3.84 -3.82 5.12
C ALA A 142 2.59 -3.10 4.57
N ILE A 143 1.69 -2.65 5.43
CA ILE A 143 0.49 -1.90 5.04
C ILE A 143 0.90 -0.53 4.52
N ILE A 144 1.63 0.22 5.34
CA ILE A 144 2.07 1.59 5.02
C ILE A 144 2.98 1.63 3.80
N SER A 145 3.88 0.65 3.65
CA SER A 145 4.76 0.59 2.47
C SER A 145 3.99 0.37 1.17
N ARG A 146 2.88 -0.38 1.18
CA ARG A 146 2.03 -0.53 -0.02
C ARG A 146 1.31 0.77 -0.35
N GLU A 147 0.79 1.45 0.67
CA GLU A 147 0.07 2.72 0.53
C GLU A 147 0.95 3.81 -0.09
N PHE A 148 2.16 3.99 0.44
CA PHE A 148 3.09 4.99 -0.08
C PHE A 148 3.94 4.48 -1.26
N GLY A 149 3.83 3.20 -1.60
CA GLY A 149 4.61 2.56 -2.66
C GLY A 149 6.12 2.58 -2.38
N ILE A 150 6.52 2.43 -1.13
CA ILE A 150 7.91 2.35 -0.68
C ILE A 150 8.39 0.89 -0.80
N PRO A 151 9.57 0.61 -1.37
CA PRO A 151 10.17 -0.72 -1.33
C PRO A 151 10.34 -1.20 0.11
N CYS A 152 9.78 -2.34 0.47
CA CYS A 152 9.86 -2.86 1.83
C CYS A 152 10.12 -4.36 1.88
N ILE A 153 10.98 -4.77 2.81
CA ILE A 153 11.21 -6.17 3.18
C ILE A 153 11.02 -6.29 4.69
N VAL A 154 10.17 -7.21 5.11
CA VAL A 154 9.86 -7.46 6.52
C VAL A 154 10.25 -8.87 6.91
N GLY A 155 10.36 -9.15 8.22
CA GLY A 155 10.68 -10.50 8.69
C GLY A 155 12.10 -10.94 8.32
N THR A 156 13.08 -10.02 8.36
CA THR A 156 14.49 -10.38 8.13
C THR A 156 15.18 -11.03 9.32
N GLU A 157 14.55 -10.99 10.50
CA GLU A 157 14.97 -11.53 11.80
C GLU A 157 16.28 -10.95 12.40
N LYS A 158 17.21 -10.51 11.56
CA LYS A 158 18.60 -10.17 11.94
C LYS A 158 19.21 -8.98 11.17
N ALA A 159 18.42 -8.22 10.41
CA ALA A 159 18.88 -7.03 9.70
C ALA A 159 19.43 -5.95 10.63
N THR A 160 18.80 -5.69 11.78
CA THR A 160 19.32 -4.68 12.73
C THR A 160 20.70 -5.05 13.31
N LYS A 161 21.06 -6.34 13.29
CA LYS A 161 22.34 -6.87 13.77
C LYS A 161 23.41 -6.90 12.67
N ILE A 162 23.01 -7.20 11.44
CA ILE A 162 23.91 -7.37 10.30
C ILE A 162 24.22 -6.03 9.62
N LEU A 163 23.20 -5.19 9.43
CA LEU A 163 23.36 -3.89 8.79
C LEU A 163 23.85 -2.85 9.79
N LYS A 164 24.73 -1.96 9.32
CA LYS A 164 25.27 -0.86 10.11
C LYS A 164 24.91 0.46 9.47
N THR A 165 24.58 1.45 10.31
CA THR A 165 24.30 2.81 9.85
C THR A 165 25.44 3.36 8.99
N GLY A 166 25.10 3.97 7.86
CA GLY A 166 26.02 4.52 6.88
C GLY A 166 26.38 3.58 5.71
N GLN A 167 26.13 2.27 5.84
CA GLN A 167 26.36 1.31 4.75
C GLN A 167 25.44 1.58 3.57
N GLU A 168 25.95 1.49 2.35
CA GLU A 168 25.07 1.52 1.18
C GLU A 168 24.49 0.13 0.94
N VAL A 169 23.18 0.07 0.67
CA VAL A 169 22.49 -1.19 0.36
C VAL A 169 21.51 -1.01 -0.79
N THR A 170 21.18 -2.13 -1.43
CA THR A 170 20.10 -2.23 -2.41
C THR A 170 19.07 -3.23 -1.93
N VAL A 171 17.81 -2.82 -1.89
CA VAL A 171 16.67 -3.59 -1.40
C VAL A 171 15.83 -4.03 -2.59
N ASP A 172 15.89 -5.30 -2.91
CA ASP A 172 15.19 -5.92 -4.04
C ASP A 172 13.91 -6.64 -3.58
N CYS A 173 12.77 -5.94 -3.68
CA CYS A 173 11.47 -6.51 -3.36
C CYS A 173 10.94 -7.43 -4.48
N THR A 174 11.61 -7.57 -5.64
CA THR A 174 11.14 -8.54 -6.65
C THR A 174 11.29 -9.99 -6.18
N LYS A 175 12.26 -10.24 -5.31
CA LYS A 175 12.57 -11.56 -4.75
C LYS A 175 12.81 -11.56 -3.22
N GLY A 176 12.69 -10.42 -2.55
CA GLY A 176 12.90 -10.31 -1.10
C GLY A 176 14.36 -10.44 -0.70
N ARG A 177 15.25 -9.75 -1.41
CA ARG A 177 16.71 -9.84 -1.25
C ARG A 177 17.30 -8.48 -0.91
N ILE A 178 18.31 -8.48 -0.06
CA ILE A 178 19.06 -7.27 0.30
C ILE A 178 20.52 -7.50 -0.07
N PHE A 179 21.11 -6.54 -0.77
CA PHE A 179 22.49 -6.60 -1.23
C PHE A 179 23.30 -5.47 -0.62
N LEU A 180 24.58 -5.74 -0.34
CA LEU A 180 25.54 -4.70 0.04
C LEU A 180 25.96 -3.89 -1.20
N GLY A 181 26.00 -2.57 -1.03
CA GLY A 181 26.34 -1.58 -2.05
C GLY A 181 25.19 -1.22 -2.98
N LYS A 182 25.51 -0.36 -3.95
CA LYS A 182 24.59 0.05 -5.03
C LYS A 182 24.63 -0.95 -6.16
N ILE A 183 23.61 -1.79 -6.25
CA ILE A 183 23.44 -2.74 -7.34
C ILE A 183 22.66 -2.07 -8.48
N PRO A 184 23.17 -2.12 -9.72
CA PRO A 184 22.44 -1.57 -10.86
C PRO A 184 21.13 -2.33 -11.09
N PHE A 185 20.09 -1.60 -11.45
CA PHE A 185 18.81 -2.17 -11.87
C PHE A 185 18.18 -1.32 -12.97
N LYS A 186 17.36 -1.96 -13.80
CA LYS A 186 16.61 -1.34 -14.88
C LYS A 186 15.13 -1.31 -14.53
N ILE A 187 14.46 -0.21 -14.85
CA ILE A 187 13.01 -0.07 -14.74
C ILE A 187 12.44 -0.04 -16.16
N ARG A 188 11.63 -1.03 -16.54
CA ARG A 188 10.85 -1.01 -17.77
C ARG A 188 9.46 -0.47 -17.45
N LYS A 189 9.07 0.59 -18.16
CA LYS A 189 7.77 1.24 -18.00
C LYS A 189 6.88 0.89 -19.18
N TYR A 190 5.73 0.30 -18.91
CA TYR A 190 4.75 -0.10 -19.92
C TYR A 190 3.54 0.80 -19.82
N ASN A 191 3.28 1.59 -20.87
CA ASN A 191 2.10 2.43 -20.92
C ASN A 191 0.87 1.59 -21.29
N LEU A 192 -0.01 1.37 -20.31
CA LEU A 192 -1.21 0.56 -20.47
C LEU A 192 -2.25 1.19 -21.41
N LYS A 193 -2.12 2.48 -21.76
CA LYS A 193 -2.98 3.12 -22.78
C LYS A 193 -2.70 2.64 -24.20
N LYS A 194 -1.52 2.05 -24.46
CA LYS A 194 -1.08 1.62 -25.80
C LYS A 194 -1.16 0.11 -25.98
N ILE A 195 -1.95 -0.59 -25.17
CA ILE A 195 -2.15 -2.03 -25.35
C ILE A 195 -2.90 -2.22 -26.68
N PRO A 196 -2.34 -2.97 -27.65
CA PRO A 196 -3.02 -3.22 -28.93
C PRO A 196 -4.32 -3.98 -28.68
N LYS A 197 -5.34 -3.72 -29.51
CA LYS A 197 -6.54 -4.56 -29.52
C LYS A 197 -6.12 -5.99 -29.87
N LEU A 198 -6.31 -6.91 -28.93
CA LEU A 198 -6.02 -8.33 -29.15
C LEU A 198 -7.21 -8.97 -29.87
N PRO A 199 -6.97 -9.94 -30.77
CA PRO A 199 -8.03 -10.70 -31.44
C PRO A 199 -8.75 -11.68 -30.50
N VAL A 200 -8.26 -11.82 -29.27
CA VAL A 200 -8.79 -12.71 -28.24
C VAL A 200 -9.14 -11.93 -26.98
N SER A 201 -10.24 -12.31 -26.33
CA SER A 201 -10.62 -11.79 -25.01
C SER A 201 -9.76 -12.44 -23.93
N ILE A 202 -8.94 -11.63 -23.25
CA ILE A 202 -8.27 -12.07 -22.02
C ILE A 202 -9.31 -12.00 -20.91
N SER A 203 -9.49 -13.10 -20.16
CA SER A 203 -10.37 -13.11 -19.00
C SER A 203 -9.65 -13.51 -17.72
N LEU A 204 -10.07 -12.95 -16.59
CA LEU A 204 -9.54 -13.28 -15.26
C LEU A 204 -10.62 -13.97 -14.43
N ASN A 205 -10.34 -15.18 -13.98
CA ASN A 205 -11.22 -15.90 -13.06
C ASN A 205 -10.91 -15.44 -11.63
N LEU A 206 -11.90 -14.83 -10.97
CA LEU A 206 -11.77 -14.29 -9.62
C LEU A 206 -12.87 -14.89 -8.74
N GLY A 207 -12.48 -15.58 -7.68
CA GLY A 207 -13.40 -16.24 -6.75
C GLY A 207 -13.93 -15.36 -5.62
N ALA A 208 -13.69 -14.04 -5.66
CA ALA A 208 -14.19 -13.12 -4.63
C ALA A 208 -14.49 -11.71 -5.21
N PRO A 209 -15.63 -11.08 -4.86
CA PRO A 209 -16.08 -9.79 -5.40
C PRO A 209 -15.07 -8.64 -5.20
N GLU A 210 -14.41 -8.59 -4.04
CA GLU A 210 -13.43 -7.55 -3.71
C GLU A 210 -12.19 -7.59 -4.60
N LEU A 211 -11.80 -8.75 -5.11
CA LEU A 211 -10.73 -8.87 -6.10
C LEU A 211 -11.18 -8.39 -7.49
N ALA A 212 -12.46 -8.49 -7.83
CA ALA A 212 -12.97 -8.02 -9.12
C ALA A 212 -12.89 -6.49 -9.21
N PHE A 213 -13.33 -5.77 -8.18
CA PHE A 213 -13.21 -4.31 -8.12
C PHE A 213 -11.75 -3.86 -8.17
N LYS A 214 -10.88 -4.54 -7.41
CA LYS A 214 -9.45 -4.24 -7.36
C LYS A 214 -8.72 -4.51 -8.68
N ASN A 215 -9.20 -5.42 -9.53
CA ASN A 215 -8.56 -5.75 -10.81
C ASN A 215 -9.29 -5.19 -12.03
N SER A 216 -10.39 -4.44 -11.82
CA SER A 216 -11.22 -3.85 -12.88
C SER A 216 -10.48 -2.87 -13.81
N PHE A 217 -9.34 -2.35 -13.38
CA PHE A 217 -8.50 -1.45 -14.18
C PHE A 217 -7.65 -2.17 -15.24
N LEU A 218 -7.60 -3.51 -15.22
CA LEU A 218 -6.93 -4.29 -16.23
C LEU A 218 -7.80 -4.35 -17.50
N ILE A 219 -7.19 -4.28 -18.68
CA ILE A 219 -7.87 -4.41 -19.98
C ILE A 219 -8.17 -5.90 -20.24
N ILE A 220 -9.01 -6.50 -19.40
CA ILE A 220 -9.40 -7.92 -19.43
C ILE A 220 -10.88 -8.03 -19.04
N ASN A 221 -11.58 -9.03 -19.57
CA ASN A 221 -12.95 -9.35 -19.15
C ASN A 221 -12.90 -10.08 -17.80
N ILE A 222 -13.57 -9.58 -16.78
CA ILE A 222 -13.67 -10.30 -15.50
C ILE A 222 -14.80 -11.33 -15.64
N LEU A 223 -14.46 -12.61 -15.56
CA LEU A 223 -15.42 -13.70 -15.46
C LEU A 223 -15.60 -14.01 -13.97
N SER A 224 -16.74 -13.59 -13.41
CA SER A 224 -17.14 -13.98 -12.06
C SER A 224 -17.76 -15.38 -12.11
N CYS A 225 -17.02 -16.40 -11.70
CA CYS A 225 -17.61 -17.71 -11.43
C CYS A 225 -18.19 -17.71 -10.01
N PHE A 226 -19.48 -17.35 -9.90
CA PHE A 226 -20.27 -17.74 -8.74
C PHE A 226 -20.85 -19.13 -9.04
N SER A 227 -20.20 -20.17 -8.51
CA SER A 227 -20.87 -21.46 -8.35
C SER A 227 -21.99 -21.25 -7.34
N SER A 228 -23.22 -21.51 -7.79
CA SER A 228 -24.45 -21.56 -7.00
C SER A 228 -24.34 -22.39 -5.73
#